data_AF-A0A7V6SY28-F1
#
_entry.id   AF-A0A7V6SY28-F1
#
_cell.length_a   1.000
_cell.length_b   1.000
_cell.length_c   1.000
_cell.angle_alpha   90.00
_cell.angle_beta   90.00
_cell.angle_gamma   90.00
#
_symmetry.space_group_name_H-M   'P 1'
#
loop_
_entity.id
_entity.type
_entity.pdbx_description
1 polymer ?
#
loop_
_entity_poly.entity_id
_entity_poly.type
_entity_poly.pdbx_seq_one_letter_code
_entity_poly.pdbx_strand_id
1 'polypeptide(L)'
;MKSLYLLLKTRLLNTYNVKKVFSGSKKKLIIYGVIALYIISSLFITSYEMVSNLANALSAYQLISYMPITFFIVSSFMTFMFTVYNAKGSMFNSNDNDLLFSMPIKPTIILGSRLIYIYLWNLMTSLFLMAPAFVVYAMKVNVPYIYYFLSLIVFILLPIIPTVLASIIGYIIAYFTSKKGGKNWVELILSFAFVGLIYYVIGKIDVIIDFIVTNSSNIENTLKWFFYPIYLVFQIISSYDLGSLLIFIVINISVFVAFTYILSMNYKKIIMKLQEDKTKSNYSMKNLKSFSISKNLYFKELKRYFSSPIYVFNTSVGLIMILVASIASIFYDKSQILAVFDLGANGEIFNMLVVAIIFVTFLSNTTSSSISIEGRNMWILKTLPIHPRQIFNGKILLNLSLMIPIIYISLLIMYFTLNLTLIEVAILSLIALLSSCASAQFGLLTNLKFPKMDAVSDVVIVKRSASAMISIFLPMAIIMASVGLYMNIGDVINFNMVVVFIISLLLIINFVEHYLLNNWGIKRFKKIS
;
A
#
# COMPACT_ATOMS: atom_id res chain seq x y z
N MET A 1 19.68 7.12 -25.49
CA MET A 1 19.49 5.85 -24.75
C MET A 1 20.39 5.74 -23.51
N LYS A 2 21.70 6.05 -23.59
CA LYS A 2 22.63 5.99 -22.43
C LYS A 2 22.15 6.76 -21.18
N SER A 3 21.64 7.98 -21.37
CA SER A 3 21.08 8.80 -20.28
C SER A 3 19.84 8.18 -19.63
N LEU A 4 18.92 7.61 -20.43
CA LEU A 4 17.72 6.93 -19.92
C LEU A 4 18.09 5.73 -19.04
N TYR A 5 19.02 4.89 -19.52
CA TYR A 5 19.51 3.74 -18.77
C TYR A 5 20.18 4.15 -17.45
N LEU A 6 21.05 5.17 -17.48
CA LEU A 6 21.71 5.69 -16.28
C LEU A 6 20.70 6.23 -15.25
N LEU A 7 19.69 6.99 -15.68
CA LEU A 7 18.63 7.49 -14.80
C LEU A 7 17.80 6.36 -14.18
N LEU A 8 17.43 5.35 -14.97
CA LEU A 8 16.72 4.18 -14.44
C LEU A 8 17.57 3.40 -13.44
N LYS A 9 18.83 3.13 -13.79
CA LYS A 9 19.76 2.38 -12.93
C LYS A 9 19.97 3.10 -11.60
N THR A 10 20.27 4.39 -11.64
CA THR A 10 20.47 5.20 -10.42
C THR A 10 19.20 5.23 -9.56
N ARG A 11 18.02 5.37 -10.17
CA ARG A 11 16.74 5.37 -9.44
C ARG A 11 16.45 4.02 -8.78
N LEU A 12 16.66 2.91 -9.48
CA LEU A 12 16.49 1.56 -8.91
C LEU A 12 17.47 1.33 -7.75
N LEU A 13 18.75 1.66 -7.94
CA LEU A 13 19.77 1.53 -6.90
C LEU A 13 19.45 2.40 -5.67
N ASN A 14 19.03 3.64 -5.87
CA ASN A 14 18.65 4.56 -4.80
C ASN A 14 17.35 4.14 -4.11
N THR A 15 16.44 3.44 -4.79
CA THR A 15 15.22 2.95 -4.13
C THR A 15 15.57 1.83 -3.16
N TYR A 16 16.20 0.76 -3.67
CA TYR A 16 16.40 -0.47 -2.91
C TYR A 16 17.65 -0.48 -2.04
N ASN A 17 18.57 0.50 -2.18
CA ASN A 17 19.84 0.54 -1.45
C ASN A 17 20.56 -0.83 -1.44
N VAL A 18 20.48 -1.56 -2.57
CA VAL A 18 20.89 -2.96 -2.72
C VAL A 18 22.31 -3.18 -2.16
N LYS A 19 23.22 -2.23 -2.40
CA LYS A 19 24.60 -2.29 -1.89
C LYS A 19 24.70 -2.44 -0.37
N LYS A 20 23.83 -1.80 0.42
CA LYS A 20 23.84 -1.91 1.90
C LYS A 20 23.31 -3.25 2.40
N VAL A 21 22.41 -3.89 1.64
CA VAL A 21 21.86 -5.21 1.99
C VAL A 21 22.88 -6.30 1.67
N PHE A 22 23.51 -6.23 0.50
CA PHE A 22 24.50 -7.20 0.02
C PHE A 22 25.88 -7.07 0.69
N SER A 23 26.21 -5.92 1.30
CA SER A 23 27.43 -5.77 2.10
C SER A 23 27.33 -6.35 3.52
N GLY A 24 26.21 -7.02 3.85
CA GLY A 24 25.98 -7.64 5.16
C GLY A 24 26.69 -8.99 5.32
N SER A 25 26.74 -9.49 6.56
CA SER A 25 27.25 -10.84 6.84
C SER A 25 26.39 -11.92 6.16
N LYS A 26 26.99 -13.05 5.76
CA LYS A 26 26.29 -14.17 5.10
C LYS A 26 25.04 -14.63 5.86
N LYS A 27 25.09 -14.68 7.20
CA LYS A 27 23.93 -15.02 8.06
C LYS A 27 22.75 -14.06 7.88
N LYS A 28 23.00 -12.74 7.78
CA LYS A 28 21.95 -11.75 7.57
C LYS A 28 21.31 -11.88 6.19
N LEU A 29 22.12 -12.15 5.17
CA LEU A 29 21.63 -12.39 3.81
C LEU A 29 20.70 -13.61 3.73
N ILE A 30 21.06 -14.71 4.39
CA ILE A 30 20.20 -15.90 4.48
C ILE A 30 18.88 -15.56 5.15
N ILE A 31 18.90 -14.88 6.30
CA ILE A 31 17.68 -14.48 7.02
C ILE A 31 16.78 -13.60 6.15
N TYR A 32 17.34 -12.59 5.48
CA TYR A 32 16.57 -11.74 4.56
C TYR A 32 16.01 -12.52 3.37
N GLY A 33 16.78 -13.48 2.84
CA GLY A 33 16.34 -14.38 1.77
C GLY A 33 15.16 -15.25 2.19
N VAL A 34 15.23 -15.86 3.37
CA VAL A 34 14.15 -16.71 3.92
C VAL A 34 12.88 -15.89 4.15
N ILE A 35 12.99 -14.69 4.74
CA ILE A 35 11.84 -13.80 4.96
C ILE A 35 11.21 -13.38 3.62
N ALA A 36 12.04 -13.01 2.63
CA ALA A 36 11.55 -12.63 1.32
C ALA A 36 10.86 -13.80 0.60
N LEU A 37 11.43 -15.00 0.66
CA LEU A 37 10.83 -16.22 0.12
C LEU A 37 9.50 -16.53 0.77
N TYR A 38 9.41 -16.43 2.10
CA TYR A 38 8.16 -16.62 2.83
C TYR A 38 7.07 -15.65 2.35
N ILE A 39 7.37 -14.35 2.31
CA ILE A 39 6.41 -13.31 1.87
C ILE A 39 5.96 -13.57 0.43
N ILE A 40 6.89 -13.88 -0.46
CA ILE A 40 6.57 -14.17 -1.86
C ILE A 40 5.68 -15.41 -1.94
N SER A 41 6.06 -16.50 -1.26
CA SER A 41 5.30 -17.76 -1.28
C SER A 41 3.89 -17.61 -0.71
N SER A 42 3.69 -16.88 0.39
CA SER A 42 2.37 -16.68 0.98
C SER A 42 1.45 -15.84 0.09
N LEU A 43 1.98 -14.82 -0.59
CA LEU A 43 1.24 -14.05 -1.59
C LEU A 43 0.84 -14.91 -2.80
N PHE A 44 1.71 -15.84 -3.22
CA PHE A 44 1.39 -16.77 -4.31
C PHE A 44 0.37 -17.82 -3.92
N ILE A 45 0.45 -18.37 -2.71
CA ILE A 45 -0.52 -19.37 -2.22
C ILE A 45 -1.90 -18.74 -2.10
N THR A 46 -2.01 -17.58 -1.44
CA THR A 46 -3.30 -16.89 -1.27
C THR A 46 -3.92 -16.46 -2.60
N SER A 47 -3.10 -15.97 -3.54
CA SER A 47 -3.60 -15.64 -4.89
C SER A 47 -4.00 -16.87 -5.69
N TYR A 48 -3.27 -17.97 -5.58
CA TYR A 48 -3.62 -19.25 -6.20
C TYR A 48 -4.97 -19.77 -5.68
N GLU A 49 -5.20 -19.76 -4.36
CA GLU A 49 -6.48 -20.17 -3.77
C GLU A 49 -7.64 -19.32 -4.27
N MET A 50 -7.46 -17.98 -4.28
CA MET A 50 -8.47 -17.05 -4.79
C MET A 50 -8.81 -17.32 -6.26
N VAL A 51 -7.79 -17.54 -7.10
CA VAL A 51 -7.96 -17.88 -8.52
C VAL A 51 -8.63 -19.23 -8.69
N SER A 52 -8.21 -20.25 -7.94
CA SER A 52 -8.76 -21.61 -8.01
C SER A 52 -10.25 -21.63 -7.65
N ASN A 53 -10.65 -20.89 -6.61
CA ASN A 53 -12.04 -20.76 -6.21
C ASN A 53 -12.89 -20.11 -7.31
N LEU A 54 -12.39 -19.03 -7.92
CA LEU A 54 -13.06 -18.39 -9.05
C LEU A 54 -13.12 -19.32 -10.28
N ALA A 55 -12.05 -20.07 -10.55
CA ALA A 55 -12.00 -21.03 -11.65
C ALA A 55 -13.03 -22.13 -11.49
N ASN A 56 -13.19 -22.66 -10.28
CA ASN A 56 -14.22 -23.66 -9.96
C ASN A 56 -15.63 -23.07 -10.15
N ALA A 57 -15.88 -21.85 -9.66
CA ALA A 57 -17.15 -21.15 -9.87
C ALA A 57 -17.46 -20.96 -11.36
N LEU A 58 -16.51 -20.47 -12.16
CA LEU A 58 -16.69 -20.28 -13.60
C LEU A 58 -16.86 -21.60 -14.36
N SER A 59 -16.20 -22.67 -13.92
CA SER A 59 -16.35 -23.99 -14.53
C SER A 59 -17.77 -24.54 -14.37
N ALA A 60 -18.44 -24.25 -13.25
CA ALA A 60 -19.84 -24.63 -13.02
C ALA A 60 -20.80 -24.01 -14.05
N TYR A 61 -20.45 -22.83 -14.58
CA TYR A 61 -21.22 -22.12 -15.62
C TYR A 61 -20.65 -22.29 -17.03
N GLN A 62 -19.66 -23.16 -17.25
CA GLN A 62 -18.97 -23.35 -18.54
C GLN A 62 -18.29 -22.07 -19.09
N LEU A 63 -17.95 -21.11 -18.23
CA LEU A 63 -17.37 -19.80 -18.60
C LEU A 63 -15.85 -19.73 -18.32
N ILE A 64 -15.16 -20.87 -18.24
CA ILE A 64 -13.76 -20.91 -17.83
C ILE A 64 -12.82 -20.15 -18.80
N SER A 65 -13.17 -20.06 -20.08
CA SER A 65 -12.44 -19.29 -21.10
C SER A 65 -12.32 -17.80 -20.77
N TYR A 66 -13.25 -17.23 -20.00
CA TYR A 66 -13.23 -15.82 -19.61
C TYR A 66 -12.33 -15.54 -18.39
N MET A 67 -11.85 -16.57 -17.69
CA MET A 67 -11.06 -16.41 -16.46
C MET A 67 -9.79 -15.57 -16.63
N PRO A 68 -8.95 -15.76 -17.67
CA PRO A 68 -7.77 -14.92 -17.86
C PRO A 68 -8.14 -13.44 -18.10
N ILE A 69 -9.28 -13.16 -18.72
CA ILE A 69 -9.76 -11.80 -18.96
C ILE A 69 -10.20 -11.13 -17.65
N THR A 70 -10.92 -11.85 -16.78
CA THR A 70 -11.37 -11.30 -15.50
C THR A 70 -10.18 -10.90 -14.65
N PHE A 71 -9.15 -11.74 -14.58
CA PHE A 71 -7.89 -11.41 -13.91
C PHE A 71 -7.08 -10.31 -14.62
N PHE A 72 -7.16 -10.21 -15.95
CA PHE A 72 -6.58 -9.08 -16.68
C PHE A 72 -7.24 -7.76 -16.28
N ILE A 73 -8.57 -7.72 -16.15
CA ILE A 73 -9.33 -6.54 -15.73
C ILE A 73 -8.97 -6.17 -14.30
N VAL A 74 -9.03 -7.13 -13.37
CA VAL A 74 -8.73 -6.89 -11.95
C VAL A 74 -7.29 -6.40 -11.76
N SER A 75 -6.32 -7.02 -12.43
CA SER A 75 -4.92 -6.59 -12.35
C SER A 75 -4.66 -5.25 -13.04
N SER A 76 -5.29 -4.98 -14.19
CA SER A 76 -5.23 -3.67 -14.86
C SER A 76 -5.82 -2.57 -13.99
N PHE A 77 -6.94 -2.85 -13.32
CA PHE A 77 -7.57 -1.93 -12.39
C PHE A 77 -6.68 -1.70 -11.17
N MET A 78 -6.18 -2.75 -10.52
CA MET A 78 -5.26 -2.63 -9.37
C MET A 78 -3.99 -1.85 -9.72
N THR A 79 -3.38 -2.13 -10.88
CA THR A 79 -2.19 -1.40 -11.33
C THR A 79 -2.49 0.06 -11.57
N PHE A 80 -3.60 0.38 -12.25
CA PHE A 80 -4.09 1.75 -12.43
C PHE A 80 -4.28 2.46 -11.08
N MET A 81 -4.94 1.81 -10.11
CA MET A 81 -5.14 2.36 -8.76
C MET A 81 -3.81 2.70 -8.10
N PHE A 82 -2.90 1.73 -7.99
CA PHE A 82 -1.60 1.96 -7.38
C PHE A 82 -0.81 3.06 -8.09
N THR A 83 -0.99 3.21 -9.40
CA THR A 83 -0.33 4.29 -10.14
C THR A 83 -0.94 5.66 -9.91
N VAL A 84 -2.26 5.81 -9.87
CA VAL A 84 -2.90 7.12 -9.64
C VAL A 84 -2.38 7.73 -8.34
N TYR A 85 -2.32 6.91 -7.28
CA TYR A 85 -1.85 7.34 -5.96
C TYR A 85 -0.34 7.68 -5.92
N ASN A 86 0.47 6.95 -6.70
CA ASN A 86 1.93 7.11 -6.65
C ASN A 86 2.45 8.11 -7.71
N ALA A 87 1.68 8.41 -8.75
CA ALA A 87 2.12 9.17 -9.91
C ALA A 87 2.52 10.60 -9.53
N LYS A 88 1.72 11.32 -8.73
CA LYS A 88 2.05 12.70 -8.32
C LYS A 88 3.41 12.78 -7.62
N GLY A 89 3.59 12.01 -6.55
CA GLY A 89 4.81 12.04 -5.73
C GLY A 89 6.05 11.53 -6.47
N SER A 90 5.90 10.49 -7.30
CA SER A 90 7.03 9.89 -8.01
C SER A 90 7.38 10.56 -9.34
N MET A 91 6.42 11.20 -10.01
CA MET A 91 6.64 11.82 -11.33
C MET A 91 6.72 13.34 -11.30
N PHE A 92 6.01 14.03 -10.41
CA PHE A 92 5.90 15.49 -10.46
C PHE A 92 6.55 16.16 -9.26
N ASN A 93 6.38 15.62 -8.05
CA ASN A 93 6.88 16.22 -6.81
C ASN A 93 8.12 15.49 -6.25
N SER A 94 9.14 15.28 -7.07
CA SER A 94 10.37 14.60 -6.65
C SER A 94 11.50 15.58 -6.32
N ASN A 95 12.26 15.27 -5.27
CA ASN A 95 13.32 16.13 -4.72
C ASN A 95 14.54 16.29 -5.66
N ASP A 96 14.64 15.49 -6.72
CA ASP A 96 15.71 15.51 -7.72
C ASP A 96 15.36 16.34 -8.98
N ASN A 97 14.17 16.95 -9.03
CA ASN A 97 13.71 17.76 -10.16
C ASN A 97 14.71 18.88 -10.51
N ASP A 98 15.15 19.65 -9.51
CA ASP A 98 16.05 20.79 -9.73
C ASP A 98 17.40 20.35 -10.30
N LEU A 99 17.95 19.27 -9.74
CA LEU A 99 19.20 18.68 -10.20
C LEU A 99 19.07 18.18 -11.64
N LEU A 100 18.01 17.42 -11.95
CA LEU A 100 17.80 16.84 -13.29
C LEU A 100 17.52 17.92 -14.35
N PHE A 101 16.85 19.02 -14.00
CA PHE A 101 16.62 20.14 -14.91
C PHE A 101 17.82 21.07 -15.08
N SER A 102 18.78 21.06 -14.15
CA SER A 102 20.07 21.74 -14.31
C SER A 102 21.02 20.99 -15.26
N MET A 103 20.80 19.68 -15.45
CA MET A 103 21.60 18.86 -16.36
C MET A 103 21.12 19.00 -17.81
N PRO A 104 21.99 18.80 -18.82
CA PRO A 104 21.64 18.84 -20.24
C PRO A 104 20.87 17.59 -20.70
N ILE A 105 19.75 17.28 -20.04
CA ILE A 105 18.91 16.10 -20.30
C ILE A 105 17.52 16.57 -20.77
N LYS A 106 17.04 15.99 -21.87
CA LYS A 106 15.71 16.31 -22.41
C LYS A 106 14.59 15.88 -21.43
N PRO A 107 13.53 16.70 -21.23
CA PRO A 107 12.39 16.35 -20.37
C PRO A 107 11.69 15.02 -20.74
N THR A 108 11.66 14.67 -22.03
CA THR A 108 11.15 13.37 -22.53
C THR A 108 11.88 12.19 -21.90
N ILE A 109 13.21 12.27 -21.79
CA ILE A 109 14.06 11.22 -21.24
C ILE A 109 13.84 11.11 -19.73
N ILE A 110 13.72 12.25 -19.04
CA ILE A 110 13.43 12.29 -17.61
C ILE A 110 12.08 11.61 -17.36
N LEU A 111 11.00 12.10 -17.98
CA LEU A 111 9.65 11.57 -17.81
C LEU A 111 9.55 10.09 -18.20
N GLY A 112 10.15 9.69 -19.33
CA GLY A 112 10.20 8.31 -19.78
C GLY A 112 10.88 7.39 -18.75
N SER A 113 11.99 7.82 -18.15
CA SER A 113 12.63 7.06 -17.06
C SER A 113 11.73 6.92 -15.83
N ARG A 114 10.87 7.91 -15.53
CA ARG A 114 9.93 7.83 -14.41
C ARG A 114 8.79 6.86 -14.71
N LEU A 115 8.22 6.92 -15.91
CA LEU A 115 7.16 6.01 -16.34
C LEU A 115 7.64 4.56 -16.40
N ILE A 116 8.82 4.30 -16.97
CA ILE A 116 9.39 2.95 -17.00
C ILE A 116 9.63 2.43 -15.57
N TYR A 117 10.14 3.26 -14.66
CA TYR A 117 10.33 2.87 -13.26
C TYR A 117 9.01 2.52 -12.56
N ILE A 118 7.95 3.26 -12.84
CA ILE A 118 6.60 2.99 -12.31
C ILE A 118 6.02 1.71 -12.93
N TYR A 119 6.18 1.54 -14.24
CA TYR A 119 5.78 0.34 -14.97
C TYR A 119 6.45 -0.93 -14.42
N LEU A 120 7.76 -0.90 -14.17
CA LEU A 120 8.49 -2.02 -13.55
C LEU A 120 7.91 -2.38 -12.17
N TRP A 121 7.49 -1.38 -11.40
CA TRP A 121 6.81 -1.62 -10.12
C TRP A 121 5.43 -2.25 -10.32
N ASN A 122 4.66 -1.76 -11.28
CA ASN A 122 3.35 -2.31 -11.57
C ASN A 122 3.41 -3.74 -12.12
N LEU A 123 4.43 -4.07 -12.92
CA LEU A 123 4.72 -5.43 -13.35
C LEU A 123 4.91 -6.38 -12.17
N MET A 124 5.69 -5.97 -11.16
CA MET A 124 5.91 -6.79 -9.97
C MET A 124 4.61 -7.01 -9.20
N THR A 125 3.74 -6.00 -9.11
CA THR A 125 2.43 -6.15 -8.45
C THR A 125 1.46 -7.00 -9.26
N SER A 126 1.44 -6.87 -10.60
CA SER A 126 0.57 -7.68 -11.45
C SER A 126 1.00 -9.15 -11.47
N LEU A 127 2.28 -9.44 -11.20
CA LEU A 127 2.82 -10.79 -11.17
C LEU A 127 2.07 -11.68 -10.17
N PHE A 128 1.80 -11.16 -8.97
CA PHE A 128 1.11 -11.90 -7.91
C PHE A 128 -0.35 -12.23 -8.23
N LEU A 129 -1.00 -11.50 -9.14
CA LEU A 129 -2.39 -11.77 -9.54
C LEU A 129 -2.44 -12.61 -10.82
N MET A 130 -1.63 -12.26 -11.81
CA MET A 130 -1.76 -12.81 -13.16
C MET A 130 -1.03 -14.15 -13.34
N ALA A 131 0.10 -14.35 -12.67
CA ALA A 131 0.84 -15.60 -12.80
C ALA A 131 0.04 -16.82 -12.26
N PRO A 132 -0.57 -16.78 -11.06
CA PRO A 132 -1.44 -17.87 -10.61
C PRO A 132 -2.67 -18.05 -11.52
N ALA A 133 -3.24 -16.96 -12.06
CA ALA A 133 -4.32 -17.02 -13.04
C ALA A 133 -3.94 -17.84 -14.28
N PHE A 134 -2.77 -17.58 -14.87
CA PHE A 134 -2.35 -18.35 -16.03
C PHE A 134 -2.06 -19.82 -15.73
N VAL A 135 -1.50 -20.12 -14.55
CA VAL A 135 -1.21 -21.49 -14.11
C VAL A 135 -2.50 -22.28 -13.90
N VAL A 136 -3.47 -21.73 -13.14
CA VAL A 136 -4.75 -22.41 -12.88
C VAL A 136 -5.53 -22.63 -14.16
N TYR A 137 -5.52 -21.67 -15.09
CA TYR A 137 -6.17 -21.84 -16.40
C TYR A 137 -5.54 -23.00 -17.19
N ALA A 138 -4.21 -23.06 -17.25
CA ALA A 138 -3.49 -24.12 -17.93
C ALA A 138 -3.79 -25.51 -17.36
N MET A 139 -3.95 -25.61 -16.03
CA MET A 139 -4.29 -26.86 -15.35
C MET A 139 -5.73 -27.33 -15.61
N LYS A 140 -6.66 -26.41 -15.90
CA LYS A 140 -8.09 -26.74 -16.07
C LYS A 140 -8.50 -26.98 -17.52
N VAL A 141 -7.87 -26.33 -18.49
CA VAL A 141 -8.31 -26.30 -19.90
C VAL A 141 -7.41 -27.12 -20.84
N ASN A 142 -6.29 -27.68 -20.36
CA ASN A 142 -5.28 -28.40 -21.18
C ASN A 142 -4.81 -27.55 -22.37
N VAL A 143 -3.97 -26.57 -22.09
CA VAL A 143 -3.49 -25.58 -23.08
C VAL A 143 -2.25 -26.06 -23.87
N PRO A 144 -2.09 -25.68 -25.15
CA PRO A 144 -0.91 -25.96 -25.96
C PRO A 144 0.30 -25.12 -25.53
N TYR A 145 1.52 -25.53 -25.90
CA TYR A 145 2.76 -24.82 -25.53
C TYR A 145 2.79 -23.33 -25.93
N ILE A 146 2.13 -22.97 -27.04
CA ILE A 146 2.05 -21.58 -27.52
C ILE A 146 1.40 -20.65 -26.47
N TYR A 147 0.46 -21.16 -25.66
CA TYR A 147 -0.21 -20.40 -24.61
C TYR A 147 0.77 -19.76 -23.63
N TYR A 148 1.80 -20.49 -23.18
CA TYR A 148 2.76 -19.96 -22.21
C TYR A 148 3.51 -18.75 -22.77
N PHE A 149 3.92 -18.81 -24.04
CA PHE A 149 4.58 -17.70 -24.71
C PHE A 149 3.65 -16.48 -24.86
N LEU A 150 2.40 -16.70 -25.29
CA LEU A 150 1.41 -15.64 -25.45
C LEU A 150 1.06 -14.98 -24.11
N SER A 151 0.84 -15.78 -23.06
CA SER A 151 0.55 -15.31 -21.70
C SER A 151 1.67 -14.44 -21.13
N LEU A 152 2.93 -14.78 -21.43
CA LEU A 152 4.11 -14.02 -20.98
C LEU A 152 4.18 -12.65 -21.66
N ILE A 153 3.87 -12.59 -22.95
CA ILE A 153 3.80 -11.31 -23.68
C ILE A 153 2.66 -10.45 -23.15
N VAL A 154 1.46 -11.03 -22.99
CA VAL A 154 0.30 -10.32 -22.43
C VAL A 154 0.63 -9.79 -21.03
N PHE A 155 1.25 -10.60 -20.18
CA PHE A 155 1.69 -10.20 -18.84
C PHE A 155 2.62 -8.97 -18.85
N ILE A 156 3.63 -8.98 -19.72
CA ILE A 156 4.62 -7.90 -19.81
C ILE A 156 3.94 -6.60 -20.26
N LEU A 157 2.98 -6.66 -21.16
CA LEU A 157 2.32 -5.47 -21.72
C LEU A 157 1.16 -4.96 -20.86
N LEU A 158 0.56 -5.83 -20.03
CA LEU A 158 -0.61 -5.56 -19.21
C LEU A 158 -0.56 -4.21 -18.47
N PRO A 159 0.52 -3.84 -17.76
CA PRO A 159 0.51 -2.63 -16.95
C PRO A 159 0.65 -1.34 -17.77
N ILE A 160 0.99 -1.39 -19.06
CA ILE A 160 1.34 -0.20 -19.85
C ILE A 160 0.16 0.77 -19.93
N ILE A 161 -0.97 0.35 -20.47
CA ILE A 161 -2.17 1.19 -20.59
C ILE A 161 -2.64 1.72 -19.21
N PRO A 162 -2.80 0.87 -18.18
CA PRO A 162 -3.10 1.32 -16.81
C PRO A 162 -2.16 2.40 -16.29
N THR A 163 -0.84 2.23 -16.46
CA THR A 163 0.16 3.20 -15.96
C THR A 163 0.03 4.55 -16.66
N VAL A 164 -0.20 4.53 -17.98
CA VAL A 164 -0.36 5.74 -18.79
C VAL A 164 -1.63 6.48 -18.36
N LEU A 165 -2.77 5.81 -18.32
CA LEU A 165 -4.04 6.40 -17.90
C LEU A 165 -3.96 6.97 -16.47
N ALA A 166 -3.35 6.22 -15.56
CA ALA A 166 -3.19 6.66 -14.18
C ALA A 166 -2.27 7.88 -14.06
N SER A 167 -1.23 7.97 -14.88
CA SER A 167 -0.34 9.12 -14.89
C SER A 167 -0.97 10.38 -15.51
N ILE A 168 -1.98 10.26 -16.40
CA ILE A 168 -2.85 11.37 -16.81
C ILE A 168 -3.57 11.93 -15.60
N ILE A 169 -4.18 11.07 -14.79
CA ILE A 169 -4.89 11.50 -13.58
C ILE A 169 -3.92 12.10 -12.58
N GLY A 170 -2.75 11.50 -12.38
CA GLY A 170 -1.69 12.05 -11.54
C GLY A 170 -1.25 13.45 -12.01
N TYR A 171 -1.18 13.66 -13.32
CA TYR A 171 -0.92 14.98 -13.93
C TYR A 171 -2.06 15.97 -13.65
N ILE A 172 -3.31 15.57 -13.79
CA ILE A 172 -4.48 16.41 -13.51
C ILE A 172 -4.49 16.83 -12.03
N ILE A 173 -4.26 15.87 -11.12
CA ILE A 173 -4.14 16.14 -9.67
C ILE A 173 -3.00 17.12 -9.43
N ALA A 174 -1.82 16.92 -10.04
CA ALA A 174 -0.69 17.83 -9.91
C ALA A 174 -1.04 19.26 -10.40
N TYR A 175 -1.71 19.37 -11.55
CA TYR A 175 -2.12 20.65 -12.12
C TYR A 175 -3.09 21.41 -11.21
N PHE A 176 -4.14 20.77 -10.71
CA PHE A 176 -5.11 21.42 -9.82
C PHE A 176 -4.53 21.74 -8.44
N THR A 177 -3.68 20.86 -7.90
CA THR A 177 -3.01 21.09 -6.61
C THR A 177 -1.93 22.18 -6.71
N SER A 178 -1.38 22.48 -7.88
CA SER A 178 -0.45 23.60 -8.06
C SER A 178 -1.08 24.98 -7.82
N LYS A 179 -2.40 25.14 -8.04
CA LYS A 179 -3.06 26.45 -8.08
C LYS A 179 -3.67 26.96 -6.76
N LYS A 180 -4.03 26.08 -5.80
CA LYS A 180 -4.80 26.47 -4.60
C LYS A 180 -4.07 26.21 -3.28
N GLY A 181 -4.26 27.11 -2.31
CA GLY A 181 -3.82 26.96 -0.91
C GLY A 181 -4.69 25.93 -0.18
N GLY A 182 -4.45 24.65 -0.46
CA GLY A 182 -5.18 23.50 0.11
C GLY A 182 -4.69 22.17 -0.47
N LYS A 183 -3.43 22.14 -0.94
CA LYS A 183 -2.86 21.19 -1.90
C LYS A 183 -3.02 19.71 -1.51
N ASN A 184 -3.13 19.42 -0.21
CA ASN A 184 -3.04 18.07 0.34
C ASN A 184 -4.38 17.47 0.71
N TRP A 185 -5.34 18.28 1.20
CA TRP A 185 -6.68 17.80 1.55
C TRP A 185 -7.46 17.33 0.33
N VAL A 186 -7.31 18.03 -0.80
CA VAL A 186 -7.94 17.61 -2.07
C VAL A 186 -7.41 16.24 -2.52
N GLU A 187 -6.10 16.01 -2.41
CA GLU A 187 -5.50 14.72 -2.75
C GLU A 187 -5.96 13.60 -1.81
N LEU A 188 -6.11 13.88 -0.52
CA LEU A 188 -6.66 12.93 0.45
C LEU A 188 -8.11 12.56 0.15
N ILE A 189 -8.98 13.56 -0.05
CA ILE A 189 -10.40 13.34 -0.34
C ILE A 189 -10.56 12.56 -1.63
N LEU A 190 -9.87 12.96 -2.71
CA LEU A 190 -9.90 12.22 -3.96
C LEU A 190 -9.40 10.79 -3.75
N SER A 191 -8.37 10.58 -2.93
CA SER A 191 -7.82 9.24 -2.74
C SER A 191 -8.80 8.30 -2.04
N PHE A 192 -9.46 8.78 -0.98
CA PHE A 192 -10.47 8.00 -0.25
C PHE A 192 -11.77 7.85 -1.03
N ALA A 193 -12.24 8.89 -1.71
CA ALA A 193 -13.42 8.81 -2.57
C ALA A 193 -13.24 7.73 -3.64
N PHE A 194 -12.03 7.63 -4.19
CA PHE A 194 -11.71 6.61 -5.19
C PHE A 194 -11.69 5.20 -4.60
N VAL A 195 -11.11 4.99 -3.41
CA VAL A 195 -11.22 3.70 -2.69
C VAL A 195 -12.68 3.35 -2.40
N GLY A 196 -13.49 4.33 -1.97
CA GLY A 196 -14.93 4.13 -1.74
C GLY A 196 -15.68 3.71 -2.99
N LEU A 197 -15.35 4.29 -4.16
CA LEU A 197 -15.91 3.88 -5.45
C LEU A 197 -15.55 2.43 -5.79
N ILE A 198 -14.32 1.99 -5.51
CA ILE A 198 -13.91 0.59 -5.71
C ILE A 198 -14.79 -0.34 -4.87
N TYR A 199 -14.93 -0.07 -3.57
CA TYR A 199 -15.76 -0.89 -2.70
C TYR A 199 -17.23 -0.91 -3.15
N TYR A 200 -17.75 0.22 -3.64
CA TYR A 200 -19.09 0.29 -4.21
C TYR A 200 -19.25 -0.62 -5.44
N VAL A 201 -18.28 -0.62 -6.36
CA VAL A 201 -18.30 -1.50 -7.54
C VAL A 201 -18.18 -2.96 -7.14
N ILE A 202 -17.28 -3.30 -6.20
CA ILE A 202 -17.15 -4.67 -5.67
C ILE A 202 -18.46 -5.12 -5.01
N GLY A 203 -19.13 -4.25 -4.26
CA GLY A 203 -20.43 -4.56 -3.64
C GLY A 203 -21.58 -4.77 -4.65
N LYS A 204 -21.36 -4.52 -5.94
CA LYS A 204 -22.32 -4.78 -7.02
C LYS A 204 -21.89 -5.93 -7.93
N ILE A 205 -20.95 -6.77 -7.50
CA ILE A 205 -20.41 -7.84 -8.33
C ILE A 205 -21.48 -8.83 -8.78
N ASP A 206 -22.48 -9.15 -7.94
CA ASP A 206 -23.56 -10.08 -8.30
C ASP A 206 -24.44 -9.54 -9.43
N VAL A 207 -24.74 -8.23 -9.43
CA VAL A 207 -25.47 -7.56 -10.50
C VAL A 207 -24.65 -7.57 -11.80
N ILE A 208 -23.34 -7.38 -11.69
CA ILE A 208 -22.43 -7.44 -12.83
C ILE A 208 -22.36 -8.88 -13.38
N ILE A 209 -22.30 -9.89 -12.52
CA ILE A 209 -22.28 -11.30 -12.91
C ILE A 209 -23.59 -11.69 -13.60
N ASP A 210 -24.74 -11.30 -13.04
CA ASP A 210 -26.05 -11.56 -13.64
C ASP A 210 -26.18 -10.91 -15.03
N PHE A 211 -25.70 -9.67 -15.17
CA PHE A 211 -25.62 -8.98 -16.46
C PHE A 211 -24.74 -9.72 -17.48
N ILE A 212 -23.61 -10.27 -17.04
CA ILE A 212 -22.69 -11.06 -17.87
C ILE A 212 -23.35 -12.38 -18.31
N VAL A 213 -23.98 -13.10 -17.39
CA VAL A 213 -24.62 -14.40 -17.68
C VAL A 213 -25.76 -14.21 -18.69
N THR A 214 -26.61 -13.20 -18.48
CA THR A 214 -27.76 -12.89 -19.34
C THR A 214 -27.37 -12.39 -20.74
N ASN A 215 -26.22 -11.73 -20.88
CA ASN A 215 -25.74 -11.19 -22.16
C ASN A 215 -24.55 -11.95 -22.76
N SER A 216 -24.33 -13.19 -22.36
CA SER A 216 -23.12 -13.98 -22.70
C SER A 216 -22.80 -14.04 -24.20
N SER A 217 -23.81 -14.05 -25.09
CA SER A 217 -23.64 -14.02 -26.55
C SER A 217 -23.17 -12.66 -27.11
N ASN A 218 -23.45 -11.56 -26.39
CA ASN A 218 -23.10 -10.20 -26.79
C ASN A 218 -21.81 -9.69 -26.12
N ILE A 219 -21.24 -10.42 -25.15
CA ILE A 219 -20.02 -10.00 -24.44
C ILE A 219 -18.88 -9.76 -25.42
N GLU A 220 -18.68 -10.65 -26.38
CA GLU A 220 -17.57 -10.50 -27.33
C GLU A 220 -17.71 -9.21 -28.15
N ASN A 221 -18.92 -8.91 -28.64
CA ASN A 221 -19.20 -7.69 -29.39
C ASN A 221 -19.05 -6.42 -28.52
N THR A 222 -19.53 -6.46 -27.27
CA THR A 222 -19.35 -5.32 -26.35
C THR A 222 -17.89 -5.07 -26.02
N LEU A 223 -17.10 -6.12 -25.78
CA LEU A 223 -15.65 -6.02 -25.56
C LEU A 223 -14.95 -5.45 -26.80
N LYS A 224 -15.31 -5.90 -28.00
CA LYS A 224 -14.68 -5.44 -29.24
C LYS A 224 -14.86 -3.94 -29.47
N TRP A 225 -16.05 -3.41 -29.24
CA TRP A 225 -16.36 -1.99 -29.51
C TRP A 225 -16.02 -1.04 -28.36
N PHE A 226 -16.25 -1.44 -27.11
CA PHE A 226 -16.02 -0.55 -25.95
C PHE A 226 -14.66 -0.76 -25.29
N PHE A 227 -14.09 -1.98 -25.36
CA PHE A 227 -12.88 -2.36 -24.63
C PHE A 227 -11.90 -3.18 -25.49
N TYR A 228 -11.55 -2.63 -26.65
CA TYR A 228 -10.75 -3.33 -27.67
C TYR A 228 -9.45 -3.99 -27.14
N PRO A 229 -8.64 -3.38 -26.25
CA PRO A 229 -7.46 -4.05 -25.70
C PRO A 229 -7.80 -5.31 -24.89
N ILE A 230 -8.94 -5.34 -24.21
CA ILE A 230 -9.42 -6.50 -23.45
C ILE A 230 -9.90 -7.60 -24.40
N TYR A 231 -10.59 -7.22 -25.48
CA TYR A 231 -10.97 -8.12 -26.55
C TYR A 231 -9.76 -8.82 -27.20
N LEU A 232 -8.69 -8.08 -27.49
CA LEU A 232 -7.47 -8.68 -28.05
C LEU A 232 -6.88 -9.72 -27.10
N VAL A 233 -6.86 -9.46 -25.79
CA VAL A 233 -6.39 -10.43 -24.79
C VAL A 233 -7.22 -11.70 -24.80
N PHE A 234 -8.54 -11.59 -24.96
CA PHE A 234 -9.42 -12.76 -25.13
C PHE A 234 -9.03 -13.59 -26.34
N GLN A 235 -8.88 -12.96 -27.52
CA GLN A 235 -8.51 -13.67 -28.74
C GLN A 235 -7.12 -14.32 -28.64
N ILE A 236 -6.14 -13.63 -28.05
CA ILE A 236 -4.78 -14.14 -27.86
C ILE A 236 -4.79 -15.39 -26.96
N ILE A 237 -5.59 -15.39 -25.89
CA ILE A 237 -5.56 -16.47 -24.90
C ILE A 237 -6.47 -17.63 -25.27
N SER A 238 -7.67 -17.37 -25.78
CA SER A 238 -8.67 -18.40 -26.07
C SER A 238 -8.52 -19.00 -27.46
N SER A 239 -8.15 -18.21 -28.47
CA SER A 239 -8.00 -18.67 -29.86
C SER A 239 -6.55 -18.76 -30.35
N TYR A 240 -5.58 -18.36 -29.52
CA TYR A 240 -4.15 -18.35 -29.85
C TYR A 240 -3.79 -17.51 -31.09
N ASP A 241 -4.57 -16.46 -31.36
CA ASP A 241 -4.39 -15.62 -32.54
C ASP A 241 -3.17 -14.69 -32.43
N LEU A 242 -2.21 -14.89 -33.34
CA LEU A 242 -1.00 -14.07 -33.45
C LEU A 242 -1.27 -12.68 -34.04
N GLY A 243 -2.30 -12.52 -34.87
CA GLY A 243 -2.68 -11.23 -35.44
C GLY A 243 -3.11 -10.25 -34.34
N SER A 244 -3.98 -10.72 -33.45
CA SER A 244 -4.41 -9.97 -32.26
C SER A 244 -3.25 -9.59 -31.34
N LEU A 245 -2.24 -10.45 -31.19
CA LEU A 245 -1.04 -10.15 -30.42
C LEU A 245 -0.22 -9.01 -31.02
N LEU A 246 -0.01 -9.00 -32.34
CA LEU A 246 0.72 -7.92 -33.01
C LEU A 246 0.01 -6.57 -32.83
N ILE A 247 -1.31 -6.56 -33.01
CA ILE A 247 -2.14 -5.35 -32.79
C ILE A 247 -2.03 -4.89 -31.34
N PHE A 248 -2.09 -5.82 -30.38
CA PHE A 248 -1.96 -5.51 -28.95
C PHE A 248 -0.60 -4.90 -28.60
N ILE A 249 0.50 -5.42 -29.17
CA ILE A 249 1.85 -4.84 -29.02
C ILE A 249 1.89 -3.41 -29.56
N VAL A 250 1.41 -3.22 -30.79
CA VAL A 250 1.42 -1.90 -31.46
C VAL A 250 0.62 -0.88 -30.65
N ILE A 251 -0.56 -1.24 -30.15
CA ILE A 251 -1.38 -0.35 -29.32
C ILE A 251 -0.63 0.05 -28.04
N ASN A 252 -0.09 -0.91 -27.29
CA ASN A 252 0.59 -0.62 -26.03
C ASN A 252 1.82 0.29 -26.23
N ILE A 253 2.67 -0.02 -27.21
CA ILE A 253 3.86 0.78 -27.52
C ILE A 253 3.46 2.17 -28.00
N SER A 254 2.47 2.27 -28.89
CA SER A 254 2.02 3.55 -29.45
C SER A 254 1.43 4.45 -28.37
N VAL A 255 0.56 3.91 -27.50
CA VAL A 255 0.00 4.65 -26.36
C VAL A 255 1.10 5.15 -25.45
N PHE A 256 2.08 4.31 -25.12
CA PHE A 256 3.19 4.70 -24.26
C PHE A 256 4.03 5.83 -24.88
N VAL A 257 4.46 5.69 -26.14
CA VAL A 257 5.31 6.67 -26.81
C VAL A 257 4.57 7.99 -27.02
N ALA A 258 3.36 7.97 -27.59
CA ALA A 258 2.56 9.16 -27.83
C ALA A 258 2.32 9.93 -26.52
N PHE A 259 2.00 9.20 -25.45
CA PHE A 259 1.76 9.79 -24.16
C PHE A 259 3.00 10.43 -23.54
N THR A 260 4.15 9.74 -23.57
CA THR A 260 5.40 10.29 -23.04
C THR A 260 5.78 11.58 -23.76
N TYR A 261 5.54 11.66 -25.07
CA TYR A 261 5.81 12.84 -25.88
C TYR A 261 4.88 13.99 -25.51
N ILE A 262 3.55 13.77 -25.50
CA ILE A 262 2.55 14.80 -25.18
C ILE A 262 2.78 15.40 -23.79
N LEU A 263 2.94 14.56 -22.75
CA LEU A 263 3.15 15.07 -21.39
C LEU A 263 4.47 15.83 -21.25
N SER A 264 5.52 15.39 -21.95
CA SER A 264 6.85 16.01 -21.84
C SER A 264 6.85 17.49 -22.24
N MET A 265 5.95 17.91 -23.14
CA MET A 265 5.85 19.29 -23.63
C MET A 265 5.54 20.28 -22.50
N ASN A 266 4.66 19.89 -21.58
CA ASN A 266 4.23 20.74 -20.47
C ASN A 266 4.93 20.40 -19.15
N TYR A 267 5.71 19.33 -19.11
CA TYR A 267 6.27 18.76 -17.88
C TYR A 267 7.07 19.77 -17.05
N LYS A 268 8.00 20.51 -17.67
CA LYS A 268 8.82 21.53 -16.99
C LYS A 268 7.95 22.66 -16.40
N LYS A 269 6.95 23.12 -17.15
CA LYS A 269 6.03 24.20 -16.72
C LYS A 269 5.22 23.79 -15.49
N ILE A 270 4.76 22.54 -15.40
CA ILE A 270 4.02 22.05 -14.21
C ILE A 270 4.93 22.02 -12.99
N ILE A 271 6.14 21.49 -13.13
CA ILE A 271 7.04 21.32 -11.99
C ILE A 271 7.46 22.68 -11.41
N MET A 272 7.79 23.65 -12.27
CA MET A 272 8.09 25.01 -11.82
C MET A 272 6.94 25.60 -11.00
N LYS A 273 5.69 25.46 -11.47
CA LYS A 273 4.51 25.93 -10.73
C LYS A 273 4.24 25.18 -9.41
N LEU A 274 4.62 23.91 -9.32
CA LEU A 274 4.49 23.15 -8.07
C LEU A 274 5.48 23.63 -7.01
N GLN A 275 6.67 24.03 -7.44
CA GLN A 275 7.77 24.54 -6.60
C GLN A 275 7.67 26.04 -6.29
N GLU A 276 6.80 26.78 -7.00
CA GLU A 276 6.51 28.18 -6.67
C GLU A 276 5.86 28.27 -5.28
N ASP A 277 6.67 28.64 -4.28
CA ASP A 277 6.19 29.08 -2.99
C ASP A 277 5.72 30.53 -3.10
N LYS A 278 4.39 30.72 -3.04
CA LYS A 278 3.81 32.07 -2.95
C LYS A 278 4.09 32.63 -1.55
N THR A 279 5.07 33.52 -1.46
CA THR A 279 5.27 34.35 -0.26
C THR A 279 4.16 35.40 -0.19
N LYS A 280 3.52 35.57 0.98
CA LYS A 280 2.63 36.71 1.20
C LYS A 280 3.51 37.94 1.39
N SER A 281 3.41 38.92 0.49
CA SER A 281 4.19 40.16 0.52
C SER A 281 4.01 40.96 1.82
N ASN A 282 2.85 40.80 2.49
CA ASN A 282 2.48 41.58 3.67
C ASN A 282 2.48 40.72 4.95
N TYR A 283 3.57 39.99 5.21
CA TYR A 283 3.72 39.26 6.47
C TYR A 283 4.25 40.18 7.58
N SER A 284 3.39 40.56 8.53
CA SER A 284 3.80 41.19 9.78
C SER A 284 4.06 40.12 10.85
N MET A 285 5.25 40.12 11.46
CA MET A 285 5.58 39.19 12.55
C MET A 285 4.70 39.51 13.77
N LYS A 286 3.74 38.63 14.07
CA LYS A 286 2.87 38.71 15.26
C LYS A 286 3.49 37.97 16.44
N ASN A 287 3.06 38.28 17.66
CA ASN A 287 3.44 37.58 18.88
C ASN A 287 3.27 36.06 18.71
N LEU A 288 4.38 35.34 18.83
CA LEU A 288 4.39 33.88 18.74
C LEU A 288 3.83 33.29 20.03
N LYS A 289 2.78 32.46 19.94
CA LYS A 289 2.24 31.74 21.08
C LYS A 289 3.24 30.65 21.51
N SER A 290 3.74 30.71 22.74
CA SER A 290 4.61 29.68 23.31
C SER A 290 3.77 28.55 23.94
N PHE A 291 3.89 27.34 23.41
CA PHE A 291 3.40 26.12 24.06
C PHE A 291 4.54 25.36 24.75
N SER A 292 4.19 24.37 25.58
CA SER A 292 5.17 23.42 26.14
C SER A 292 5.89 22.65 25.03
N ILE A 293 7.11 22.18 25.32
CA ILE A 293 7.96 21.47 24.35
C ILE A 293 7.23 20.26 23.76
N SER A 294 6.62 19.42 24.60
CA SER A 294 5.88 18.23 24.15
C SER A 294 4.71 18.58 23.23
N LYS A 295 3.97 19.64 23.55
CA LYS A 295 2.83 20.12 22.75
C LYS A 295 3.30 20.66 21.40
N ASN A 296 4.39 21.42 21.37
CA ASN A 296 5.00 21.90 20.13
C ASN A 296 5.50 20.76 19.25
N LEU A 297 6.17 19.76 19.82
CA LEU A 297 6.62 18.57 19.08
C LEU A 297 5.42 17.80 18.53
N TYR A 298 4.38 17.57 19.33
CA TYR A 298 3.15 16.93 18.86
C TYR A 298 2.52 17.69 17.67
N PHE A 299 2.30 19.00 17.80
CA PHE A 299 1.70 19.79 16.71
C PHE A 299 2.60 19.88 15.48
N LYS A 300 3.92 19.85 15.66
CA LYS A 300 4.87 19.74 14.56
C LYS A 300 4.66 18.43 13.80
N GLU A 301 4.59 17.30 14.51
CA GLU A 301 4.32 16.00 13.90
C GLU A 301 2.93 15.97 13.23
N LEU A 302 1.90 16.53 13.86
CA LEU A 302 0.54 16.58 13.29
C LEU A 302 0.51 17.38 11.98
N LYS A 303 1.15 18.56 11.95
CA LYS A 303 1.30 19.35 10.73
C LYS A 303 2.08 18.59 9.65
N ARG A 304 3.13 17.86 10.04
CA ARG A 304 3.94 17.06 9.11
C ARG A 304 3.13 15.89 8.55
N TYR A 305 2.32 15.22 9.37
CA TYR A 305 1.44 14.12 8.96
C TYR A 305 0.50 14.56 7.83
N PHE A 306 -0.30 15.61 8.03
CA PHE A 306 -1.22 16.13 7.01
C PHE A 306 -0.53 16.87 5.86
N SER A 307 0.78 17.13 5.96
CA SER A 307 1.56 17.68 4.85
C SER A 307 1.86 16.66 3.74
N SER A 308 1.67 15.36 4.01
CA SER A 308 1.95 14.28 3.07
C SER A 308 0.73 13.38 2.90
N PRO A 309 -0.06 13.56 1.82
CA PRO A 309 -1.26 12.74 1.59
C PRO A 309 -0.99 11.24 1.54
N ILE A 310 0.14 10.85 0.94
CA ILE A 310 0.52 9.44 0.85
C ILE A 310 0.85 8.83 2.21
N TYR A 311 1.38 9.63 3.13
CA TYR A 311 1.68 9.20 4.49
C TYR A 311 0.39 8.93 5.25
N VAL A 312 -0.53 9.91 5.26
CA VAL A 312 -1.84 9.75 5.90
C VAL A 312 -2.59 8.55 5.34
N PHE A 313 -2.68 8.45 4.01
CA PHE A 313 -3.40 7.35 3.36
C PHE A 313 -2.81 5.99 3.76
N ASN A 314 -1.49 5.82 3.74
CA ASN A 314 -0.89 4.53 4.09
C ASN A 314 -1.15 4.13 5.55
N THR A 315 -1.15 5.08 6.47
CA THR A 315 -1.26 4.81 7.91
C THR A 315 -2.70 4.86 8.41
N SER A 316 -3.66 5.40 7.65
CA SER A 316 -5.06 5.45 8.06
C SER A 316 -5.90 4.30 7.50
N VAL A 317 -5.40 3.53 6.51
CA VAL A 317 -6.18 2.44 5.88
C VAL A 317 -6.69 1.44 6.91
N GLY A 318 -5.85 0.95 7.83
CA GLY A 318 -6.31 0.01 8.86
C GLY A 318 -7.34 0.63 9.81
N LEU A 319 -7.14 1.89 10.21
CA LEU A 319 -8.09 2.63 11.06
C LEU A 319 -9.45 2.86 10.38
N ILE A 320 -9.43 3.12 9.07
CA ILE A 320 -10.66 3.24 8.29
C ILE A 320 -11.32 1.87 8.15
N MET A 321 -10.55 0.79 7.94
CA MET A 321 -11.10 -0.56 7.85
C MET A 321 -11.86 -0.96 9.12
N ILE A 322 -11.29 -0.77 10.32
CA ILE A 322 -11.98 -1.13 11.57
C ILE A 322 -13.20 -0.25 11.83
N LEU A 323 -13.14 1.03 11.48
CA LEU A 323 -14.27 1.95 11.61
C LEU A 323 -15.39 1.54 10.64
N VAL A 324 -15.09 1.29 9.37
CA VAL A 324 -16.08 0.83 8.38
C VAL A 324 -16.67 -0.52 8.79
N ALA A 325 -15.85 -1.45 9.28
CA ALA A 325 -16.34 -2.74 9.79
C ALA A 325 -17.31 -2.55 10.97
N SER A 326 -17.01 -1.64 11.91
CA SER A 326 -17.91 -1.34 13.01
C SER A 326 -19.20 -0.64 12.58
N ILE A 327 -19.16 0.20 11.54
CA ILE A 327 -20.40 0.79 10.99
C ILE A 327 -21.20 -0.28 10.25
N ALA A 328 -20.53 -1.16 9.51
CA ALA A 328 -21.18 -2.25 8.80
C ALA A 328 -21.89 -3.21 9.76
N SER A 329 -21.35 -3.47 10.96
CA SER A 329 -22.02 -4.32 11.94
C SER A 329 -23.35 -3.78 12.46
N ILE A 330 -23.69 -2.51 12.20
CA ILE A 330 -25.03 -1.96 12.47
C ILE A 330 -26.08 -2.54 11.49
N PHE A 331 -25.65 -2.88 10.27
CA PHE A 331 -26.54 -3.32 9.18
C PHE A 331 -26.57 -4.84 8.98
N TYR A 332 -25.59 -5.56 9.53
CA TYR A 332 -25.45 -7.01 9.37
C TYR A 332 -25.55 -7.72 10.71
N ASP A 333 -26.34 -8.80 10.74
CA ASP A 333 -26.48 -9.63 11.93
C ASP A 333 -25.20 -10.44 12.22
N LYS A 334 -24.98 -10.76 13.50
CA LYS A 334 -23.87 -11.60 13.97
C LYS A 334 -23.75 -12.92 13.20
N SER A 335 -24.86 -13.57 12.88
CA SER A 335 -24.89 -14.82 12.11
C SER A 335 -24.41 -14.64 10.66
N GLN A 336 -24.77 -13.53 10.02
CA GLN A 336 -24.35 -13.20 8.65
C GLN A 336 -22.84 -12.92 8.62
N ILE A 337 -22.32 -12.20 9.61
CA ILE A 337 -20.89 -11.93 9.73
C ILE A 337 -20.11 -13.24 9.93
N LEU A 338 -20.58 -14.14 10.80
CA LEU A 338 -19.95 -15.44 11.00
C LEU A 338 -19.99 -16.32 9.76
N ALA A 339 -21.08 -16.28 9.00
CA ALA A 339 -21.21 -17.01 7.73
C ALA A 339 -20.24 -16.49 6.65
N VAL A 340 -20.00 -15.18 6.57
CA VAL A 340 -19.03 -14.60 5.62
C VAL A 340 -17.59 -15.10 5.87
N PHE A 341 -17.25 -15.41 7.12
CA PHE A 341 -15.92 -15.90 7.49
C PHE A 341 -15.84 -17.43 7.64
N ASP A 342 -16.88 -18.18 7.27
CA ASP A 342 -16.97 -19.64 7.43
C ASP A 342 -16.65 -20.13 8.86
N LEU A 343 -16.89 -19.30 9.88
CA LEU A 343 -16.52 -19.60 11.27
C LEU A 343 -17.50 -20.55 11.99
N GLY A 344 -18.48 -21.10 11.28
CA GLY A 344 -19.56 -21.91 11.86
C GLY A 344 -20.46 -21.11 12.82
N ALA A 345 -21.59 -21.68 13.22
CA ALA A 345 -22.54 -21.02 14.14
C ALA A 345 -21.95 -20.78 15.55
N ASN A 346 -20.90 -21.54 15.92
CA ASN A 346 -20.21 -21.45 17.22
C ASN A 346 -18.93 -20.59 17.15
N GLY A 347 -18.65 -19.93 16.02
CA GLY A 347 -17.47 -19.09 15.87
C GLY A 347 -17.48 -17.91 16.84
N GLU A 348 -16.39 -17.76 17.60
CA GLU A 348 -16.26 -16.67 18.56
C GLU A 348 -15.76 -15.39 17.84
N ILE A 349 -16.69 -14.46 17.57
CA ILE A 349 -16.39 -13.12 17.03
C ILE A 349 -15.29 -12.42 17.83
N PHE A 350 -15.26 -12.62 19.15
CA PHE A 350 -14.24 -12.08 20.03
C PHE A 350 -12.82 -12.45 19.58
N ASN A 351 -12.59 -13.70 19.19
CA ASN A 351 -11.26 -14.21 18.79
C ASN A 351 -10.79 -13.54 17.51
N MET A 352 -11.71 -13.35 16.58
CA MET A 352 -11.47 -12.61 15.34
C MET A 352 -11.13 -11.14 15.63
N LEU A 353 -11.86 -10.49 16.55
CA LEU A 353 -11.61 -9.10 16.92
C LEU A 353 -10.25 -8.90 17.59
N VAL A 354 -9.79 -9.85 18.41
CA VAL A 354 -8.43 -9.81 19.00
C VAL A 354 -7.37 -9.73 17.90
N VAL A 355 -7.44 -10.63 16.91
CA VAL A 355 -6.51 -10.67 15.78
C VAL A 355 -6.64 -9.41 14.93
N ALA A 356 -7.87 -8.98 14.64
CA ALA A 356 -8.15 -7.81 13.81
C ALA A 356 -7.58 -6.52 14.41
N ILE A 357 -7.70 -6.29 15.71
CA ILE A 357 -7.18 -5.09 16.38
C ILE A 357 -5.65 -5.05 16.31
N ILE A 358 -4.98 -6.18 16.61
CA ILE A 358 -3.52 -6.26 16.54
C ILE A 358 -3.07 -6.01 15.10
N PHE A 359 -3.72 -6.64 14.12
CA PHE A 359 -3.44 -6.42 12.70
C PHE A 359 -3.59 -4.94 12.30
N VAL A 360 -4.72 -4.32 12.64
CA VAL A 360 -5.03 -2.92 12.28
C VAL A 360 -4.04 -1.93 12.90
N THR A 361 -3.61 -2.14 14.15
CA THR A 361 -2.64 -1.26 14.82
C THR A 361 -1.27 -1.31 14.13
N PHE A 362 -0.76 -2.49 13.78
CA PHE A 362 0.52 -2.60 13.07
C PHE A 362 0.44 -2.12 11.62
N LEU A 363 -0.69 -2.33 10.93
CA LEU A 363 -0.93 -1.82 9.58
C LEU A 363 -0.96 -0.28 9.55
N SER A 364 -1.44 0.35 10.62
CA SER A 364 -1.68 1.79 10.70
C SER A 364 -0.50 2.58 11.30
N ASN A 365 0.69 1.98 11.35
CA ASN A 365 1.84 2.50 12.07
C ASN A 365 2.46 3.76 11.43
N THR A 366 2.29 4.91 12.07
CA THR A 366 2.85 6.18 11.60
C THR A 366 4.36 6.29 11.82
N THR A 367 4.90 5.72 12.90
CA THR A 367 6.28 6.04 13.30
C THR A 367 7.34 5.37 12.42
N SER A 368 6.97 4.30 11.72
CA SER A 368 7.75 3.56 10.72
C SER A 368 8.44 4.44 9.67
N SER A 369 7.84 5.60 9.37
CA SER A 369 8.29 6.56 8.36
C SER A 369 8.63 7.94 8.93
N SER A 370 8.20 8.25 10.15
CA SER A 370 8.29 9.56 10.80
C SER A 370 9.69 10.21 10.89
N ILE A 371 10.79 9.45 11.04
CA ILE A 371 12.17 9.99 11.09
C ILE A 371 12.68 10.24 9.66
N SER A 372 12.52 9.25 8.79
CA SER A 372 12.90 9.35 7.37
C SER A 372 12.21 10.52 6.66
N ILE A 373 10.94 10.79 7.01
CA ILE A 373 10.17 11.94 6.50
C ILE A 373 10.79 13.29 6.88
N GLU A 374 11.58 13.39 7.96
CA GLU A 374 12.27 14.65 8.28
C GLU A 374 13.29 15.02 7.20
N GLY A 375 13.94 14.02 6.58
CA GLY A 375 14.87 14.18 5.46
C GLY A 375 15.89 15.30 5.72
N ARG A 376 15.89 16.30 4.82
CA ARG A 376 16.79 17.46 4.89
C ARG A 376 16.61 18.34 6.12
N ASN A 377 15.47 18.26 6.82
CA ASN A 377 15.20 19.08 8.00
C ASN A 377 15.66 18.42 9.32
N MET A 378 16.25 17.24 9.25
CA MET A 378 16.72 16.49 10.42
C MET A 378 17.75 17.25 11.25
N TRP A 379 18.60 18.06 10.60
CA TRP A 379 19.60 18.87 11.31
C TRP A 379 18.95 19.85 12.30
N ILE A 380 17.79 20.43 11.95
CA ILE A 380 17.04 21.35 12.82
C ILE A 380 16.66 20.64 14.12
N LEU A 381 16.12 19.42 14.02
CA LEU A 381 15.75 18.63 15.20
C LEU A 381 16.94 18.28 16.08
N LYS A 382 18.13 18.09 15.48
CA LYS A 382 19.34 17.76 16.21
C LYS A 382 19.98 18.96 16.90
N THR A 383 19.82 20.15 16.35
CA THR A 383 20.37 21.40 16.92
C THR A 383 19.49 21.97 18.02
N LEU A 384 18.24 21.53 18.15
CA LEU A 384 17.37 21.97 19.24
C LEU A 384 17.94 21.51 20.60
N PRO A 385 17.92 22.38 21.63
CA PRO A 385 18.39 22.05 22.97
C PRO A 385 17.37 21.19 23.74
N ILE A 386 16.94 20.08 23.13
CA ILE A 386 15.95 19.15 23.68
C ILE A 386 16.50 17.74 23.68
N HIS A 387 16.08 16.95 24.66
CA HIS A 387 16.52 15.56 24.74
C HIS A 387 15.86 14.71 23.64
N PRO A 388 16.58 13.83 22.91
CA PRO A 388 15.99 13.03 21.83
C PRO A 388 14.78 12.19 22.24
N ARG A 389 14.70 11.79 23.51
CA ARG A 389 13.51 11.13 24.09
C ARG A 389 12.23 11.95 23.91
N GLN A 390 12.30 13.27 24.05
CA GLN A 390 11.14 14.15 23.86
C GLN A 390 10.67 14.16 22.40
N ILE A 391 11.62 14.08 21.45
CA ILE A 391 11.32 13.96 20.01
C ILE A 391 10.60 12.63 19.73
N PHE A 392 11.09 11.53 20.30
CA PHE A 392 10.46 10.21 20.16
C PHE A 392 9.05 10.21 20.76
N ASN A 393 8.88 10.80 21.95
CA ASN A 393 7.56 10.92 22.58
C ASN A 393 6.58 11.71 21.72
N GLY A 394 7.00 12.81 21.08
CA GLY A 394 6.13 13.55 20.14
C GLY A 394 5.62 12.68 18.98
N LYS A 395 6.49 11.80 18.44
CA LYS A 395 6.14 10.87 17.36
C LYS A 395 5.24 9.73 17.83
N ILE A 396 5.51 9.16 19.00
CA ILE A 396 4.64 8.13 19.62
C ILE A 396 3.26 8.71 19.92
N LEU A 397 3.20 9.92 20.50
CA LEU A 397 1.95 10.59 20.83
C LEU A 397 1.08 10.83 19.59
N LEU A 398 1.68 11.20 18.44
CA LEU A 398 0.93 11.29 17.19
C LEU A 398 0.27 9.96 16.83
N ASN A 399 1.03 8.85 16.87
CA ASN A 399 0.50 7.52 16.55
C ASN A 399 -0.68 7.15 17.46
N LEU A 400 -0.50 7.30 18.77
CA LEU A 400 -1.53 6.98 19.77
C LEU A 400 -2.77 7.87 19.61
N SER A 401 -2.58 9.16 19.36
CA SER A 401 -3.69 10.12 19.18
C SER A 401 -4.56 9.83 17.96
N LEU A 402 -4.02 9.16 16.94
CA LEU A 402 -4.77 8.75 15.76
C LEU A 402 -5.44 7.39 15.97
N MET A 403 -4.74 6.42 16.55
CA MET A 403 -5.23 5.04 16.67
C MET A 403 -6.30 4.88 17.75
N ILE A 404 -6.02 5.33 18.98
CA ILE A 404 -6.84 5.01 20.16
C ILE A 404 -8.28 5.52 20.01
N PRO A 405 -8.53 6.80 19.62
CA PRO A 405 -9.89 7.30 19.55
C PRO A 405 -10.74 6.54 18.52
N ILE A 406 -10.17 6.23 17.35
CA ILE A 406 -10.88 5.53 16.28
C ILE A 406 -11.21 4.10 16.69
N ILE A 407 -10.23 3.37 17.26
CA ILE A 407 -10.45 1.99 17.71
C ILE A 407 -11.50 1.96 18.83
N TYR A 408 -11.45 2.89 19.78
CA TYR A 408 -12.41 2.92 20.88
C TYR A 408 -13.82 3.26 20.44
N ILE A 409 -13.99 4.19 19.50
CA ILE A 409 -15.29 4.46 18.87
C ILE A 409 -15.79 3.19 18.16
N SER A 410 -14.92 2.49 17.42
CA SER A 410 -15.31 1.26 16.72
C SER A 410 -15.72 0.14 17.68
N LEU A 411 -15.01 -0.02 18.80
CA LEU A 411 -15.35 -0.99 19.85
C LEU A 411 -16.68 -0.65 20.55
N LEU A 412 -16.95 0.64 20.78
CA LEU A 412 -18.22 1.09 21.36
C LEU A 412 -19.40 0.76 20.43
N ILE A 413 -19.25 0.97 19.12
CA ILE A 413 -20.30 0.59 18.16
C ILE A 413 -20.49 -0.93 18.17
N MET A 414 -19.39 -1.70 18.06
CA MET A 414 -19.44 -3.17 18.05
C MET A 414 -19.99 -3.78 19.34
N TYR A 415 -19.81 -3.12 20.48
CA TYR A 415 -20.41 -3.54 21.76
C TYR A 415 -21.93 -3.65 21.64
N PHE A 416 -22.59 -2.65 21.06
CA PHE A 416 -24.04 -2.62 20.92
C PHE A 416 -24.55 -3.50 19.77
N THR A 417 -23.77 -3.73 18.72
CA THR A 417 -24.24 -4.46 17.54
C THR A 417 -23.93 -5.96 17.59
N LEU A 418 -22.80 -6.37 18.17
CA LEU A 418 -22.32 -7.76 18.16
C LEU A 418 -22.58 -8.52 19.47
N ASN A 419 -23.29 -7.88 20.41
CA ASN A 419 -23.57 -8.40 21.76
C ASN A 419 -22.30 -8.82 22.50
N LEU A 420 -21.26 -7.97 22.47
CA LEU A 420 -20.03 -8.22 23.22
C LEU A 420 -20.25 -7.99 24.71
N THR A 421 -19.60 -8.78 25.56
CA THR A 421 -19.66 -8.54 27.01
C THR A 421 -18.78 -7.34 27.41
N LEU A 422 -19.09 -6.70 28.55
CA LEU A 422 -18.26 -5.60 29.08
C LEU A 422 -16.80 -6.04 29.33
N ILE A 423 -16.61 -7.30 29.72
CA ILE A 423 -15.28 -7.89 29.95
C ILE A 423 -14.53 -8.01 28.62
N GLU A 424 -15.17 -8.50 27.57
CA GLU A 424 -14.57 -8.59 26.23
C GLU A 424 -14.15 -7.22 25.70
N VAL A 425 -15.02 -6.21 25.83
CA VAL A 425 -14.68 -4.84 25.40
C VAL A 425 -13.52 -4.28 26.20
N ALA A 426 -13.47 -4.51 27.52
CA ALA A 426 -12.35 -4.10 28.35
C ALA A 426 -11.04 -4.77 27.90
N ILE A 427 -11.06 -6.08 27.63
CA ILE A 427 -9.90 -6.82 27.13
C ILE A 427 -9.45 -6.30 25.75
N LEU A 428 -10.38 -6.12 24.80
CA LEU A 428 -10.08 -5.58 23.47
C LEU A 428 -9.51 -4.16 23.55
N SER A 429 -10.04 -3.33 24.46
CA SER A 429 -9.54 -1.97 24.68
C SER A 429 -8.11 -1.96 25.24
N LEU A 430 -7.77 -2.92 26.12
CA LEU A 430 -6.42 -3.09 26.67
C LEU A 430 -5.46 -3.57 25.57
N ILE A 431 -5.88 -4.56 24.77
CA ILE A 431 -5.09 -5.06 23.63
C ILE A 431 -4.85 -3.93 22.63
N ALA A 432 -5.84 -3.10 22.33
CA ALA A 432 -5.69 -1.94 21.44
C ALA A 432 -4.66 -0.93 21.97
N LEU A 433 -4.64 -0.64 23.28
CA LEU A 433 -3.62 0.23 23.88
C LEU A 433 -2.22 -0.36 23.81
N LEU A 434 -2.07 -1.62 24.21
CA LEU A 434 -0.77 -2.28 24.25
C LEU A 434 -0.18 -2.46 22.85
N SER A 435 -1.01 -2.87 21.87
CA SER A 435 -0.60 -3.02 20.48
C SER A 435 -0.34 -1.69 19.78
N SER A 436 -1.09 -0.63 20.08
CA SER A 436 -0.81 0.72 19.55
C SER A 436 0.50 1.31 20.11
N CYS A 437 0.83 1.03 21.38
CA CYS A 437 2.12 1.39 21.96
C CYS A 437 3.27 0.60 21.34
N ALA A 438 3.12 -0.73 21.20
CA ALA A 438 4.13 -1.60 20.60
C ALA A 438 4.37 -1.21 19.13
N SER A 439 3.31 -1.03 18.34
CA SER A 439 3.45 -0.59 16.94
C SER A 439 4.18 0.76 16.82
N ALA A 440 3.85 1.74 17.67
CA ALA A 440 4.52 3.05 17.69
C ALA A 440 6.02 2.93 17.99
N GLN A 441 6.41 2.11 18.96
CA GLN A 441 7.80 1.98 19.37
C GLN A 441 8.60 1.12 18.40
N PHE A 442 8.04 -0.01 17.95
CA PHE A 442 8.61 -0.86 16.91
C PHE A 442 8.85 -0.08 15.61
N GLY A 443 7.88 0.74 15.19
CA GLY A 443 7.99 1.60 14.01
C GLY A 443 9.13 2.60 14.13
N LEU A 444 9.30 3.24 15.29
CA LEU A 444 10.44 4.14 15.53
C LEU A 444 11.78 3.40 15.50
N LEU A 445 11.87 2.24 16.15
CA LEU A 445 13.10 1.44 16.20
C LEU A 445 13.53 0.99 14.80
N THR A 446 12.60 0.49 14.00
CA THR A 446 12.85 0.07 12.62
C THR A 446 13.30 1.25 11.75
N ASN A 447 12.67 2.42 11.92
CA ASN A 447 13.03 3.66 11.22
C ASN A 447 14.41 4.20 11.63
N LEU A 448 14.77 4.15 12.92
CA LEU A 448 16.11 4.49 13.41
C LEU A 448 17.19 3.55 12.89
N LYS A 449 16.85 2.27 12.71
CA LYS A 449 17.77 1.25 12.19
C LYS A 449 18.02 1.43 10.69
N PHE A 450 16.94 1.61 9.94
CA PHE A 450 16.94 1.70 8.48
C PHE A 450 16.38 3.03 7.97
N PRO A 451 16.95 4.18 8.37
CA PRO A 451 16.45 5.47 7.94
C PRO A 451 16.69 5.69 6.44
N LYS A 452 15.71 6.27 5.77
CA LYS A 452 15.73 6.64 4.35
C LYS A 452 15.79 8.16 4.19
N MET A 453 16.95 8.75 4.48
CA MET A 453 17.18 10.20 4.41
C MET A 453 17.30 10.73 2.97
N ASP A 454 17.83 9.91 2.05
CA ASP A 454 18.07 10.28 0.64
C ASP A 454 16.84 10.04 -0.26
N ALA A 455 15.64 9.99 0.31
CA ALA A 455 14.45 9.68 -0.45
C ALA A 455 14.07 10.81 -1.41
N VAL A 456 13.79 10.42 -2.65
CA VAL A 456 13.41 11.35 -3.72
C VAL A 456 11.94 11.79 -3.61
N SER A 457 11.11 11.06 -2.87
CA SER A 457 9.69 11.34 -2.66
C SER A 457 9.19 10.62 -1.41
N ASP A 458 8.12 11.12 -0.80
CA ASP A 458 7.48 10.48 0.36
C ASP A 458 6.96 9.07 0.05
N VAL A 459 6.60 8.79 -1.21
CA VAL A 459 6.20 7.44 -1.67
C VAL A 459 7.31 6.42 -1.40
N VAL A 460 8.58 6.81 -1.62
CA VAL A 460 9.72 5.92 -1.38
C VAL A 460 9.90 5.67 0.12
N ILE A 461 9.66 6.67 0.96
CA ILE A 461 9.79 6.54 2.41
C ILE A 461 8.67 5.66 2.97
N VAL A 462 7.43 5.96 2.61
CA VAL A 462 6.25 5.37 3.26
C VAL A 462 5.94 3.98 2.73
N LYS A 463 6.14 3.71 1.44
CA LYS A 463 5.74 2.41 0.83
C LYS A 463 6.90 1.51 0.43
N ARG A 464 8.12 2.05 0.26
CA ARG A 464 9.25 1.33 -0.34
C ARG A 464 10.51 1.28 0.53
N SER A 465 10.46 1.88 1.72
CA SER A 465 11.58 1.82 2.64
C SER A 465 11.58 0.50 3.39
N ALA A 466 12.77 0.04 3.77
CA ALA A 466 12.92 -1.14 4.59
C ALA A 466 12.26 -0.96 5.97
N SER A 467 12.26 0.25 6.54
CA SER A 467 11.59 0.50 7.82
C SER A 467 10.08 0.30 7.72
N ALA A 468 9.43 0.90 6.71
CA ALA A 468 8.00 0.73 6.49
C ALA A 468 7.63 -0.74 6.23
N MET A 469 8.37 -1.43 5.34
CA MET A 469 8.11 -2.84 5.04
C MET A 469 8.28 -3.74 6.26
N ILE A 470 9.38 -3.62 7.01
CA ILE A 470 9.62 -4.45 8.20
C ILE A 470 8.58 -4.17 9.28
N SER A 471 8.17 -2.91 9.45
CA SER A 471 7.20 -2.51 10.47
C SER A 471 5.80 -3.10 10.26
N ILE A 472 5.45 -3.49 9.03
CA ILE A 472 4.15 -4.06 8.67
C ILE A 472 4.26 -5.58 8.48
N PHE A 473 5.19 -6.05 7.64
CA PHE A 473 5.26 -7.46 7.26
C PHE A 473 5.78 -8.37 8.36
N LEU A 474 6.68 -7.91 9.24
CA LEU A 474 7.18 -8.76 10.32
C LEU A 474 6.08 -9.06 11.36
N PRO A 475 5.35 -8.06 11.90
CA PRO A 475 4.20 -8.34 12.76
C PRO A 475 3.13 -9.17 12.06
N MET A 476 2.86 -8.89 10.78
CA MET A 476 1.88 -9.67 10.00
C MET A 476 2.27 -11.16 9.90
N ALA A 477 3.53 -11.45 9.61
CA ALA A 477 4.02 -12.84 9.56
C ALA A 477 3.89 -13.53 10.92
N ILE A 478 4.16 -12.82 12.03
CA ILE A 478 4.00 -13.35 13.39
C ILE A 478 2.52 -13.63 13.68
N ILE A 479 1.61 -12.72 13.32
CA ILE A 479 0.16 -12.90 13.48
C ILE A 479 -0.31 -14.12 12.70
N MET A 480 0.03 -14.22 11.41
CA MET A 480 -0.36 -15.36 10.57
C MET A 480 0.18 -16.69 11.10
N ALA A 481 1.45 -16.73 11.52
CA ALA A 481 2.05 -17.91 12.13
C ALA A 481 1.33 -18.29 13.44
N SER A 482 0.98 -17.31 14.28
CA SER A 482 0.26 -17.56 15.52
C SER A 482 -1.16 -18.10 15.30
N VAL A 483 -1.88 -17.59 14.30
CA VAL A 483 -3.21 -18.08 13.91
C VAL A 483 -3.11 -19.52 13.38
N GLY A 484 -2.16 -19.79 12.47
CA GLY A 484 -1.95 -21.13 11.93
C GLY A 484 -1.52 -22.16 12.97
N LEU A 485 -0.69 -21.75 13.95
CA LEU A 485 -0.35 -22.60 15.09
C LEU A 485 -1.59 -22.88 15.95
N TYR A 486 -2.39 -21.86 16.26
CA TYR A 486 -3.61 -22.03 17.06
C TYR A 486 -4.62 -22.96 16.37
N MET A 487 -4.78 -22.88 15.05
CA MET A 487 -5.66 -23.80 14.32
C MET A 487 -5.28 -25.28 14.46
N ASN A 488 -4.00 -25.59 14.72
CA ASN A 488 -3.52 -26.97 14.88
C ASN A 488 -3.56 -27.48 16.33
N ILE A 489 -3.57 -26.59 17.33
CA ILE A 489 -3.49 -26.94 18.76
C ILE A 489 -4.70 -26.43 19.57
N GLY A 490 -5.65 -25.77 18.91
CA GLY A 490 -6.77 -25.06 19.51
C GLY A 490 -7.72 -25.97 20.29
N ASP A 491 -7.82 -27.24 19.89
CA ASP A 491 -8.62 -28.25 20.60
C ASP A 491 -8.07 -28.55 22.01
N VAL A 492 -6.79 -28.26 22.24
CA VAL A 492 -6.09 -28.52 23.52
C VAL A 492 -6.02 -27.26 24.39
N ILE A 493 -6.01 -26.08 23.79
CA ILE A 493 -5.75 -24.81 24.48
C ILE A 493 -6.95 -23.88 24.38
N ASN A 494 -7.54 -23.53 25.53
CA ASN A 494 -8.61 -22.54 25.60
C ASN A 494 -8.11 -21.17 25.12
N PHE A 495 -8.88 -20.51 24.26
CA PHE A 495 -8.55 -19.20 23.71
C PHE A 495 -8.32 -18.13 24.79
N ASN A 496 -9.01 -18.22 25.94
CA ASN A 496 -8.78 -17.30 27.06
C ASN A 496 -7.32 -17.34 27.58
N MET A 497 -6.68 -18.51 27.57
CA MET A 497 -5.26 -18.62 27.92
C MET A 497 -4.37 -17.96 26.86
N VAL A 498 -4.73 -18.08 25.59
CA VAL A 498 -4.05 -17.42 24.47
C VAL A 498 -4.13 -15.90 24.60
N VAL A 499 -5.29 -15.37 24.99
CA VAL A 499 -5.48 -13.93 25.22
C VAL A 499 -4.59 -13.42 26.35
N VAL A 500 -4.53 -14.12 27.48
CA VAL A 500 -3.65 -13.76 28.60
C VAL A 500 -2.18 -13.80 28.15
N PHE A 501 -1.79 -14.83 27.39
CA PHE A 501 -0.46 -14.91 26.81
C PHE A 501 -0.15 -13.72 25.89
N ILE A 502 -1.06 -13.36 24.98
CA ILE A 502 -0.92 -12.21 24.08
C ILE A 502 -0.72 -10.91 24.88
N ILE A 503 -1.52 -10.66 25.91
CA ILE A 503 -1.40 -9.47 26.76
C ILE A 503 -0.03 -9.44 27.45
N SER A 504 0.39 -10.56 28.04
CA SER A 504 1.69 -10.68 28.71
C SER A 504 2.86 -10.44 27.75
N LEU A 505 2.77 -10.98 26.52
CA LEU A 505 3.76 -10.83 25.48
C LEU A 505 3.83 -9.38 24.98
N LEU A 506 2.68 -8.72 24.77
CA LEU A 506 2.65 -7.30 24.41
C LEU A 506 3.24 -6.41 25.50
N LEU A 507 3.02 -6.70 26.79
CA LEU A 507 3.64 -5.98 27.90
C LEU A 507 5.17 -6.10 27.87
N ILE A 508 5.68 -7.32 27.68
CA ILE A 508 7.12 -7.59 27.58
C ILE A 508 7.71 -6.85 26.37
N ILE A 509 7.06 -6.91 25.20
CA ILE A 509 7.50 -6.20 23.99
C ILE A 509 7.58 -4.70 24.26
N ASN A 510 6.52 -4.10 24.81
CA ASN A 510 6.52 -2.67 25.13
C ASN A 510 7.65 -2.28 26.08
N PHE A 511 7.95 -3.10 27.10
CA PHE A 511 9.06 -2.84 28.01
C PHE A 511 10.42 -2.88 27.29
N VAL A 512 10.65 -3.93 26.50
CA VAL A 512 11.90 -4.13 25.75
C VAL A 512 12.09 -3.00 24.73
N GLU A 513 11.06 -2.64 23.98
CA GLU A 513 11.12 -1.58 22.98
C GLU A 513 11.36 -0.21 23.61
N HIS A 514 10.72 0.08 24.75
CA HIS A 514 10.95 1.33 25.48
C HIS A 514 12.39 1.43 25.98
N TYR A 515 12.95 0.35 26.51
CA TYR A 515 14.34 0.27 26.93
C TYR A 515 15.30 0.48 25.75
N LEU A 516 15.05 -0.19 24.62
CA LEU A 516 15.86 -0.05 23.41
C LEU A 516 15.81 1.36 22.83
N LEU A 517 14.65 2.02 22.84
CA LEU A 517 14.51 3.40 22.36
C LEU A 517 15.33 4.38 23.20
N ASN A 518 15.28 4.24 24.53
CA ASN A 518 15.99 5.14 25.44
C ASN A 518 17.52 4.94 25.41
N ASN A 519 18.00 3.72 25.15
CA ASN A 519 19.44 3.43 25.18
C ASN A 519 20.06 3.42 23.78
N TRP A 520 19.63 2.47 22.95
CA TRP A 520 20.16 2.31 21.60
C TRP A 520 19.60 3.38 20.64
N GLY A 521 18.31 3.69 20.75
CA GLY A 521 17.63 4.64 19.87
C GLY A 521 18.21 6.05 19.94
N ILE A 522 18.48 6.55 21.14
CA ILE A 522 19.13 7.86 21.36
C ILE A 522 20.52 7.92 20.72
N LYS A 523 21.35 6.89 20.97
CA LYS A 523 22.70 6.80 20.37
C LYS A 523 22.61 6.74 18.84
N ARG A 524 21.65 5.99 18.31
CA ARG A 524 21.46 5.85 16.87
C ARG A 524 21.00 7.16 16.23
N PHE A 525 20.03 7.85 16.83
CA PHE A 525 19.51 9.13 16.34
C PHE A 525 20.62 10.17 16.13
N LYS A 526 21.54 10.29 17.08
CA LYS A 526 22.69 11.20 16.98
C LYS A 526 23.58 10.88 15.77
N LYS A 527 23.73 9.59 15.41
CA LYS A 527 24.58 9.11 14.29
C LYS A 527 23.95 9.23 12.90
N ILE A 528 22.64 9.50 12.77
CA ILE A 528 21.97 9.56 11.45
C ILE A 528 22.37 10.84 10.72
N SER A 529 23.18 10.76 9.66
CA SER A 529 23.53 11.91 8.81
C SER A 529 22.38 12.32 7.91
#